data_AF-A0A542EUK5-F1
#
_entry.id   AF-A0A542EUK5-F1
#
_cell.length_a   1.000
_cell.length_b   1.000
_cell.length_c   1.000
_cell.angle_alpha   90.00
_cell.angle_beta   90.00
_cell.angle_gamma   90.00
#
_symmetry.space_group_name_H-M   'P 1'
#
loop_
_entity.id
_entity.type
_entity.pdbx_description
1 polymer ?
#
loop_
_entity_poly.entity_id
_entity_poly.type
_entity_poly.pdbx_seq_one_letter_code
_entity_poly.pdbx_strand_id
1 'polypeptide(L)'
;MTQPLILCVRAKAGLDEARQALTDPKALNQWLGEHSTVDLPGTFEFWGRCIPEGDAPHQRVLAYDGHTLTLGWTLGGEETTTEFTLVSEGDDSTLIKLTQSHFDYAEAVGNSNIRGVLQTFWALALANLVDHLEGRELTTRPDFTSAVFESEALIDAPIAQVYSSLTDSAKATAWFGYPVDIDLRQGGRFAMGGFDAGPGVEIVELVENRKMSMDWGPVGISTWELAESGGKTRLTFVMSGFDESNPPYGAWLGWLSGVAALRRYNELPDWQITV
;
A
#
# COMPACT_ATOMS: atom_id res chain seq x y z
N MET A 1 -14.83 -0.17 -21.63
CA MET A 1 -13.55 -0.47 -20.97
C MET A 1 -13.24 0.71 -20.07
N THR A 2 -13.07 0.48 -18.77
CA THR A 2 -12.60 1.51 -17.83
C THR A 2 -11.16 1.89 -18.17
N GLN A 3 -10.75 3.11 -17.84
CA GLN A 3 -9.33 3.47 -17.96
C GLN A 3 -8.51 2.61 -17.01
N PRO A 4 -7.32 2.13 -17.41
CA PRO A 4 -6.47 1.35 -16.53
C PRO A 4 -6.00 2.22 -15.36
N LEU A 5 -5.83 1.59 -14.19
CA LEU A 5 -5.07 2.16 -13.10
C LEU A 5 -3.61 2.30 -13.56
N ILE A 6 -3.00 3.45 -13.29
CA ILE A 6 -1.60 3.73 -13.57
C ILE A 6 -0.95 4.21 -12.28
N LEU A 7 0.18 3.60 -11.91
CA LEU A 7 0.99 3.99 -10.76
C LEU A 7 2.43 4.19 -11.23
N CYS A 8 3.10 5.20 -10.68
CA CYS A 8 4.49 5.51 -10.99
C CYS A 8 5.27 5.71 -9.69
N VAL A 9 6.41 5.04 -9.56
CA VAL A 9 7.34 5.26 -8.45
C VAL A 9 8.76 5.42 -8.98
N ARG A 10 9.59 6.13 -8.23
CA ARG A 10 11.01 6.29 -8.54
C ARG A 10 11.84 5.62 -7.46
N ALA A 11 12.84 4.85 -7.88
CA ALA A 11 13.81 4.23 -7.00
C ALA A 11 15.20 4.84 -7.26
N LYS A 12 15.95 5.06 -6.18
CA LYS A 12 17.39 5.40 -6.24
C LYS A 12 18.23 4.14 -6.50
N ALA A 13 17.97 3.49 -7.63
CA ALA A 13 18.64 2.28 -8.06
C ALA A 13 18.78 2.27 -9.58
N GLY A 14 19.86 1.67 -10.06
CA GLY A 14 20.14 1.54 -11.48
C GLY A 14 19.15 0.61 -12.19
N LEU A 15 19.05 0.73 -13.52
CA LEU A 15 18.08 -0.03 -14.30
C LEU A 15 18.26 -1.55 -14.17
N ASP A 16 19.50 -2.01 -14.10
CA ASP A 16 19.82 -3.43 -13.96
C ASP A 16 19.44 -3.97 -12.57
N GLU A 17 19.58 -3.17 -11.51
CA GLU A 17 19.14 -3.51 -10.16
C GLU A 17 17.62 -3.60 -10.09
N ALA A 18 16.91 -2.63 -10.66
CA ALA A 18 15.45 -2.64 -10.77
C ALA A 18 14.95 -3.84 -11.57
N ARG A 19 15.62 -4.17 -12.70
CA ARG A 19 15.30 -5.35 -13.50
C ARG A 19 15.53 -6.62 -12.69
N GLN A 20 16.65 -6.73 -11.99
CA GLN A 20 16.95 -7.90 -11.16
C GLN A 20 15.92 -8.07 -10.03
N ALA A 21 15.49 -6.99 -9.38
CA ALA A 21 14.47 -7.04 -8.34
C ALA A 21 13.10 -7.51 -8.85
N LEU A 22 12.79 -7.27 -10.13
CA LEU A 22 11.60 -7.79 -10.78
C LEU A 22 11.76 -9.25 -11.24
N THR A 23 12.95 -9.70 -11.62
CA THR A 23 13.12 -11.00 -12.31
C THR A 23 13.80 -12.08 -11.49
N ASP A 24 14.44 -11.77 -10.35
CA ASP A 24 14.97 -12.76 -9.42
C ASP A 24 13.88 -13.22 -8.42
N PRO A 25 13.50 -14.51 -8.40
CA PRO A 25 12.49 -15.02 -7.46
C PRO A 25 12.81 -14.70 -5.99
N LYS A 26 14.10 -14.67 -5.60
CA LYS A 26 14.48 -14.35 -4.23
C LYS A 26 14.23 -12.89 -3.88
N ALA A 27 14.47 -11.97 -4.81
CA ALA A 27 14.13 -10.56 -4.64
C ALA A 27 12.60 -10.36 -4.65
N LEU A 28 11.90 -10.99 -5.61
CA LEU A 28 10.45 -10.89 -5.74
C LEU A 28 9.72 -11.35 -4.47
N ASN A 29 10.22 -12.39 -3.82
CA ASN A 29 9.63 -12.91 -2.58
C ASN A 29 9.82 -11.99 -1.36
N GLN A 30 10.72 -11.02 -1.44
CA GLN A 30 10.92 -10.03 -0.38
C GLN A 30 9.84 -8.96 -0.42
N TRP A 31 9.52 -8.42 -1.60
CA TRP A 31 8.67 -7.24 -1.71
C TRP A 31 7.25 -7.51 -2.25
N LEU A 32 7.04 -8.57 -3.05
CA LEU A 32 5.76 -8.89 -3.69
C LEU A 32 5.06 -10.09 -3.03
N GLY A 33 5.39 -11.31 -3.44
CA GLY A 33 4.71 -12.57 -3.03
C GLY A 33 5.47 -13.37 -1.96
N GLU A 34 4.84 -14.38 -1.36
CA GLU A 34 5.59 -15.32 -0.50
C GLU A 34 6.38 -16.33 -1.34
N HIS A 35 5.84 -16.61 -2.54
CA HIS A 35 6.39 -17.55 -3.49
C HIS A 35 6.38 -16.95 -4.88
N SER A 36 7.36 -17.36 -5.68
CA SER A 36 7.45 -16.98 -7.08
C SER A 36 8.25 -17.99 -7.91
N THR A 37 7.90 -18.03 -9.19
CA THR A 37 8.63 -18.76 -10.23
C THR A 37 8.86 -17.80 -11.39
N VAL A 38 10.11 -17.57 -11.75
CA VAL A 38 10.46 -16.67 -12.86
C VAL A 38 11.45 -17.39 -13.78
N ASP A 39 11.04 -17.53 -15.04
CA ASP A 39 11.85 -18.04 -16.16
C ASP A 39 11.39 -17.31 -17.44
N LEU A 40 11.74 -16.02 -17.53
CA LEU A 40 11.32 -15.17 -18.63
C LEU A 40 12.02 -15.58 -19.95
N PRO A 41 11.31 -15.50 -21.09
CA PRO A 41 9.98 -14.91 -21.27
C PRO A 41 8.82 -15.88 -21.04
N GLY A 42 9.06 -17.10 -20.54
CA GLY A 42 8.02 -18.13 -20.41
C GLY A 42 7.13 -17.97 -19.19
N THR A 43 7.74 -17.86 -18.00
CA THR A 43 7.03 -17.93 -16.72
C THR A 43 7.34 -16.72 -15.86
N PHE A 44 6.28 -16.15 -15.28
CA PHE A 44 6.34 -15.14 -14.23
C PHE A 44 5.11 -15.31 -13.35
N GLU A 45 5.32 -15.97 -12.24
CA GLU A 45 4.26 -16.40 -11.33
C GLU A 45 4.58 -15.90 -9.92
N PHE A 46 3.56 -15.43 -9.21
CA PHE A 46 3.66 -15.04 -7.81
C PHE A 46 2.37 -15.37 -7.08
N TRP A 47 2.51 -15.90 -5.86
CA TRP A 47 1.38 -16.32 -5.04
C TRP A 47 1.75 -16.31 -3.55
N GLY A 48 0.82 -16.77 -2.72
CA GLY A 48 0.92 -16.78 -1.28
C GLY A 48 -0.09 -15.83 -0.64
N ARG A 49 -0.12 -15.83 0.68
CA ARG A 49 -1.16 -15.18 1.49
C ARG A 49 -1.24 -13.67 1.29
N CYS A 50 -0.16 -13.03 0.84
CA CYS A 50 -0.12 -11.60 0.58
C CYS A 50 -0.61 -11.18 -0.80
N ILE A 51 -0.99 -12.13 -1.66
CA ILE A 51 -1.44 -11.89 -3.03
C ILE A 51 -2.97 -12.05 -3.09
N PRO A 52 -3.70 -11.13 -3.75
CA PRO A 52 -5.13 -11.30 -4.03
C PRO A 52 -5.38 -12.61 -4.78
N GLU A 53 -6.27 -13.46 -4.26
CA GLU A 53 -6.48 -14.84 -4.77
C GLU A 53 -5.18 -15.66 -4.87
N GLY A 54 -4.24 -15.46 -3.93
CA GLY A 54 -2.91 -16.06 -3.96
C GLY A 54 -2.82 -17.53 -3.52
N ASP A 55 -3.89 -18.31 -3.60
CA ASP A 55 -3.89 -19.74 -3.25
C ASP A 55 -3.04 -20.58 -4.23
N ALA A 56 -2.92 -20.09 -5.47
CA ALA A 56 -2.10 -20.64 -6.54
C ALA A 56 -1.59 -19.50 -7.44
N PRO A 57 -0.61 -19.75 -8.34
CA PRO A 57 -0.29 -18.78 -9.38
C PRO A 57 -1.42 -18.66 -10.40
N HIS A 58 -1.81 -17.42 -10.71
CA HIS A 58 -2.88 -17.11 -11.67
C HIS A 58 -2.39 -16.18 -12.79
N GLN A 59 -1.07 -16.11 -13.00
CA GLN A 59 -0.43 -15.23 -13.96
C GLN A 59 0.08 -16.00 -15.19
N ARG A 60 0.08 -15.34 -16.35
CA ARG A 60 0.77 -15.79 -17.56
C ARG A 60 1.51 -14.64 -18.21
N VAL A 61 2.70 -14.90 -18.74
CA VAL A 61 3.45 -13.89 -19.50
C VAL A 61 2.76 -13.64 -20.84
N LEU A 62 2.47 -12.38 -21.14
CA LEU A 62 1.96 -11.93 -22.44
C LEU A 62 3.09 -11.40 -23.33
N ALA A 63 3.99 -10.63 -22.72
CA ALA A 63 5.14 -10.05 -23.40
C ALA A 63 6.25 -9.74 -22.40
N TYR A 64 7.50 -9.85 -22.85
CA TYR A 64 8.67 -9.34 -22.15
C TYR A 64 9.75 -8.92 -23.16
N ASP A 65 10.26 -7.69 -23.04
CA ASP A 65 11.28 -7.14 -23.94
C ASP A 65 12.58 -6.73 -23.22
N GLY A 66 12.70 -7.02 -21.92
CA GLY A 66 13.82 -6.57 -21.08
C GLY A 66 13.53 -5.32 -20.25
N HIS A 67 12.57 -4.49 -20.65
CA HIS A 67 12.18 -3.26 -19.97
C HIS A 67 10.71 -3.24 -19.56
N THR A 68 9.87 -3.90 -20.36
CA THR A 68 8.43 -4.02 -20.20
C THR A 68 8.09 -5.48 -19.97
N LEU A 69 7.37 -5.77 -18.90
CA LEU A 69 6.78 -7.07 -18.61
C LEU A 69 5.27 -6.91 -18.56
N THR A 70 4.55 -7.63 -19.43
CA THR A 70 3.09 -7.65 -19.46
C THR A 70 2.60 -9.04 -19.06
N LEU A 71 1.71 -9.10 -18.07
CA LEU A 71 1.12 -10.31 -17.52
C LEU A 71 -0.39 -10.31 -17.75
N GLY A 72 -0.94 -11.46 -18.09
CA GLY A 72 -2.35 -11.76 -17.85
C GLY A 72 -2.46 -12.25 -16.41
N TRP A 73 -3.42 -11.72 -15.64
CA TRP A 73 -3.65 -12.15 -14.25
C TRP A 73 -5.15 -12.34 -14.02
N THR A 74 -5.57 -13.59 -13.81
CA THR A 74 -6.96 -13.92 -13.53
C THR A 74 -7.32 -13.52 -12.10
N LEU A 75 -8.32 -12.65 -11.96
CA LEU A 75 -8.80 -12.14 -10.67
C LEU A 75 -10.32 -12.02 -10.69
N GLY A 76 -10.98 -12.63 -9.70
CA GLY A 76 -12.44 -12.63 -9.61
C GLY A 76 -13.10 -13.29 -10.84
N GLY A 77 -12.43 -14.31 -11.40
CA GLY A 77 -12.88 -15.05 -12.58
C GLY A 77 -12.70 -14.35 -13.93
N GLU A 78 -12.08 -13.16 -13.97
CA GLU A 78 -11.82 -12.42 -15.21
C GLU A 78 -10.31 -12.25 -15.43
N GLU A 79 -9.86 -12.37 -16.68
CA GLU A 79 -8.46 -12.12 -17.03
C GLU A 79 -8.20 -10.62 -17.10
N THR A 80 -7.37 -10.13 -16.17
CA THR A 80 -6.86 -8.76 -16.16
C THR A 80 -5.46 -8.69 -16.78
N THR A 81 -4.92 -7.48 -16.91
CA THR A 81 -3.58 -7.23 -17.43
C THR A 81 -2.82 -6.36 -16.45
N THR A 82 -1.61 -6.80 -16.09
CA THR A 82 -0.65 -6.02 -15.31
C THR A 82 0.58 -5.77 -16.18
N GLU A 83 1.04 -4.53 -16.28
CA GLU A 83 2.26 -4.18 -17.01
C GLU A 83 3.22 -3.45 -16.09
N PHE A 84 4.46 -3.91 -16.03
CA PHE A 84 5.59 -3.19 -15.44
C PHE A 84 6.44 -2.60 -16.56
N THR A 85 6.79 -1.32 -16.47
CA THR A 85 7.76 -0.67 -17.36
C THR A 85 8.88 -0.04 -16.53
N LEU A 86 10.11 -0.36 -16.88
CA LEU A 86 11.31 0.22 -16.29
C LEU A 86 11.94 1.25 -17.23
N VAL A 87 12.06 2.49 -16.77
CA VAL A 87 12.67 3.60 -17.52
C VAL A 87 13.87 4.13 -16.74
N SER A 88 15.07 4.04 -17.32
CA SER A 88 16.25 4.67 -16.74
C SER A 88 16.11 6.20 -16.83
N GLU A 89 16.39 6.88 -15.72
CA GLU A 89 16.46 8.35 -15.62
C GLU A 89 17.87 8.82 -15.25
N GLY A 90 18.85 7.92 -15.33
CA GLY A 90 20.24 8.12 -14.94
C GLY A 90 20.89 6.80 -14.54
N ASP A 91 22.16 6.86 -14.11
CA ASP A 91 22.93 5.68 -13.72
C ASP A 91 22.37 5.01 -12.45
N ASP A 92 21.90 5.81 -11.48
CA ASP A 92 21.39 5.36 -10.17
C ASP A 92 19.90 5.71 -9.96
N SER A 93 19.13 5.88 -11.04
CA SER A 93 17.72 6.26 -10.96
C SER A 93 16.86 5.54 -11.99
N THR A 94 15.79 4.90 -11.52
CA THR A 94 14.81 4.21 -12.37
C THR A 94 13.40 4.63 -12.02
N LEU A 95 12.64 5.04 -13.04
CA LEU A 95 11.19 5.20 -12.96
C LEU A 95 10.53 3.85 -13.26
N ILE A 96 9.69 3.39 -12.34
CA ILE A 96 8.94 2.14 -12.42
C ILE A 96 7.48 2.53 -12.60
N LYS A 97 6.92 2.19 -13.76
CA LYS A 97 5.51 2.39 -14.07
C LYS A 97 4.78 1.05 -14.00
N LEU A 98 3.64 1.04 -13.33
CA LEU A 98 2.71 -0.08 -13.32
C LEU A 98 1.39 0.35 -13.97
N THR A 99 0.85 -0.50 -14.85
CA THR A 99 -0.53 -0.37 -15.33
C THR A 99 -1.33 -1.61 -14.97
N GLN A 100 -2.58 -1.42 -14.57
CA GLN A 100 -3.51 -2.49 -14.21
C GLN A 100 -4.85 -2.26 -14.88
N SER A 101 -5.29 -3.22 -15.70
CA SER A 101 -6.63 -3.19 -16.30
C SER A 101 -7.70 -3.72 -15.33
N HIS A 102 -8.97 -3.45 -15.64
CA HIS A 102 -10.13 -3.92 -14.87
C HIS A 102 -10.18 -3.44 -13.42
N PHE A 103 -9.48 -2.36 -13.09
CA PHE A 103 -9.75 -1.62 -11.86
C PHE A 103 -11.04 -0.80 -12.01
N ASP A 104 -11.92 -0.87 -11.02
CA ASP A 104 -13.12 -0.05 -10.91
C ASP A 104 -13.20 0.53 -9.49
N TYR A 105 -13.35 1.85 -9.40
CA TYR A 105 -13.50 2.55 -8.13
C TYR A 105 -14.78 2.14 -7.38
N ALA A 106 -15.84 1.77 -8.11
CA ALA A 106 -17.06 1.27 -7.49
C ALA A 106 -16.82 -0.07 -6.77
N GLU A 107 -15.99 -0.95 -7.35
CA GLU A 107 -15.58 -2.21 -6.69
C GLU A 107 -14.69 -1.93 -5.47
N ALA A 108 -13.81 -0.93 -5.55
CA ALA A 108 -12.95 -0.51 -4.44
C ALA A 108 -13.76 0.04 -3.24
N VAL A 109 -14.74 0.93 -3.50
CA VAL A 109 -15.60 1.51 -2.46
C VAL A 109 -16.59 0.49 -1.90
N GLY A 110 -17.15 -0.36 -2.78
CA GLY A 110 -18.15 -1.35 -2.39
C GLY A 110 -17.59 -2.63 -1.80
N ASN A 111 -16.28 -2.86 -1.89
CA ASN A 111 -15.63 -4.14 -1.56
C ASN A 111 -16.34 -5.35 -2.20
N SER A 112 -16.85 -5.17 -3.43
CA SER A 112 -17.73 -6.14 -4.09
C SER A 112 -16.97 -7.20 -4.90
N ASN A 113 -15.69 -6.97 -5.17
CA ASN A 113 -14.81 -7.86 -5.93
C ASN A 113 -13.37 -7.71 -5.44
N ILE A 114 -12.59 -8.78 -5.54
CA ILE A 114 -11.16 -8.77 -5.16
C ILE A 114 -10.37 -7.68 -5.90
N ARG A 115 -10.74 -7.36 -7.14
CA ARG A 115 -10.07 -6.30 -7.93
C ARG A 115 -10.17 -4.92 -7.30
N GLY A 116 -11.14 -4.69 -6.42
CA GLY A 116 -11.27 -3.44 -5.65
C GLY A 116 -10.05 -3.11 -4.79
N VAL A 117 -9.25 -4.12 -4.41
CA VAL A 117 -8.03 -3.91 -3.60
C VAL A 117 -6.79 -3.55 -4.43
N LEU A 118 -6.85 -3.64 -5.77
CA LEU A 118 -5.66 -3.58 -6.61
C LEU A 118 -4.90 -2.26 -6.52
N GLN A 119 -5.60 -1.15 -6.30
CA GLN A 119 -4.94 0.15 -6.14
C GLN A 119 -4.04 0.18 -4.90
N THR A 120 -4.58 -0.20 -3.73
CA THR A 120 -3.84 -0.17 -2.47
C THR A 120 -2.81 -1.31 -2.39
N PHE A 121 -3.12 -2.48 -2.97
CA PHE A 121 -2.17 -3.57 -3.17
C PHE A 121 -0.95 -3.14 -3.96
N TRP A 122 -1.14 -2.57 -5.16
CA TRP A 122 0.01 -2.16 -5.98
C TRP A 122 0.73 -0.96 -5.41
N ALA A 123 0.05 -0.01 -4.76
CA ALA A 123 0.70 1.08 -4.06
C ALA A 123 1.65 0.58 -2.96
N LEU A 124 1.20 -0.37 -2.14
CA LEU A 124 2.04 -1.00 -1.10
C LEU A 124 3.19 -1.82 -1.72
N ALA A 125 2.90 -2.65 -2.72
CA ALA A 125 3.91 -3.49 -3.35
C ALA A 125 5.01 -2.65 -4.02
N LEU A 126 4.65 -1.58 -4.74
CA LEU A 126 5.61 -0.67 -5.35
C LEU A 126 6.41 0.12 -4.29
N ALA A 127 5.78 0.51 -3.17
CA ALA A 127 6.52 1.09 -2.05
C ALA A 127 7.53 0.08 -1.48
N ASN A 128 7.15 -1.19 -1.30
CA ASN A 128 8.08 -2.22 -0.86
C ASN A 128 9.19 -2.51 -1.89
N LEU A 129 8.91 -2.45 -3.19
CA LEU A 129 9.94 -2.56 -4.23
C LEU A 129 10.96 -1.44 -4.11
N VAL A 130 10.51 -0.18 -3.94
CA VAL A 130 11.40 0.96 -3.74
C VAL A 130 12.21 0.82 -2.45
N ASP A 131 11.57 0.44 -1.33
CA ASP A 131 12.30 0.23 -0.07
C ASP A 131 13.32 -0.91 -0.20
N HIS A 132 12.99 -2.01 -0.90
CA HIS A 132 13.92 -3.10 -1.18
C HIS A 132 15.15 -2.62 -1.98
N LEU A 133 14.91 -1.88 -3.06
CA LEU A 133 15.98 -1.32 -3.92
C LEU A 133 16.86 -0.31 -3.17
N GLU A 134 16.29 0.46 -2.25
CA GLU A 134 17.01 1.46 -1.46
C GLU A 134 17.58 0.91 -0.14
N GLY A 135 17.47 -0.41 0.10
CA GLY A 135 18.00 -1.06 1.30
C GLY A 135 17.29 -0.66 2.60
N ARG A 136 16.02 -0.24 2.51
CA ARG A 136 15.18 0.20 3.61
C ARG A 136 14.31 -0.96 4.13
N GLU A 137 13.89 -0.85 5.38
CA GLU A 137 12.96 -1.81 5.97
C GLU A 137 11.60 -1.74 5.26
N LEU A 138 11.06 -2.89 4.86
CA LEU A 138 9.79 -3.00 4.14
C LEU A 138 8.60 -2.78 5.07
N THR A 139 7.51 -2.24 4.53
CA THR A 139 6.25 -2.22 5.25
C THR A 139 5.59 -3.59 5.18
N THR A 140 5.00 -4.02 6.30
CA THR A 140 4.29 -5.30 6.41
C THR A 140 3.29 -5.49 5.28
N ARG A 141 3.34 -6.66 4.64
CA ARG A 141 2.40 -7.07 3.59
C ARG A 141 1.09 -7.59 4.19
N PRO A 142 -0.04 -7.50 3.48
CA PRO A 142 -1.30 -8.06 3.96
C PRO A 142 -1.22 -9.59 4.08
N ASP A 143 -2.13 -10.16 4.88
CA ASP A 143 -2.43 -11.59 4.87
C ASP A 143 -3.93 -11.74 4.52
N PHE A 144 -4.23 -12.06 3.26
CA PHE A 144 -5.59 -12.27 2.73
C PHE A 144 -6.26 -13.56 3.26
N THR A 145 -5.59 -14.32 4.13
CA THR A 145 -6.12 -15.52 4.78
C THR A 145 -6.43 -15.31 6.26
N SER A 146 -6.21 -14.10 6.79
CA SER A 146 -6.35 -13.77 8.20
C SER A 146 -7.33 -12.62 8.41
N ALA A 147 -8.22 -12.78 9.39
CA ALA A 147 -9.05 -11.69 9.92
C ALA A 147 -8.35 -10.91 11.06
N VAL A 148 -7.08 -11.21 11.36
CA VAL A 148 -6.28 -10.47 12.34
C VAL A 148 -5.57 -9.32 11.63
N PHE A 149 -6.11 -8.11 11.76
CA PHE A 149 -5.56 -6.90 11.16
C PHE A 149 -4.75 -6.13 12.19
N GLU A 150 -3.49 -6.53 12.35
CA GLU A 150 -2.51 -5.87 13.19
C GLU A 150 -1.19 -5.75 12.43
N SER A 151 -0.54 -4.60 12.53
CA SER A 151 0.76 -4.33 11.91
C SER A 151 1.54 -3.35 12.75
N GLU A 152 2.86 -3.47 12.67
CA GLU A 152 3.79 -2.55 13.31
C GLU A 152 4.75 -2.00 12.26
N ALA A 153 5.14 -0.75 12.42
CA ALA A 153 6.24 -0.15 11.70
C ALA A 153 7.11 0.70 12.61
N LEU A 154 8.43 0.66 12.37
CA LEU A 154 9.37 1.58 12.97
C LEU A 154 9.56 2.78 12.03
N ILE A 155 9.35 3.98 12.56
CA ILE A 155 9.47 5.25 11.84
C ILE A 155 10.68 6.00 12.39
N ASP A 156 11.67 6.31 11.55
CA ASP A 156 12.88 7.04 11.94
C ASP A 156 12.62 8.55 12.10
N ALA A 157 11.70 8.87 13.02
CA ALA A 157 11.33 10.23 13.40
C ALA A 157 10.84 10.26 14.86
N PRO A 158 10.95 11.42 15.55
CA PRO A 158 10.42 11.61 16.89
C PRO A 158 8.89 11.48 16.95
N ILE A 159 8.37 11.00 18.09
CA ILE A 159 6.94 10.72 18.28
C ILE A 159 6.03 11.92 18.02
N ALA A 160 6.45 13.11 18.44
CA ALA A 160 5.70 14.35 18.20
C ALA A 160 5.59 14.69 16.69
N GLN A 161 6.61 14.36 15.91
CA GLN A 161 6.59 14.55 14.46
C GLN A 161 5.62 13.57 13.79
N VAL A 162 5.67 12.29 14.18
CA VAL A 162 4.79 11.25 13.67
C VAL A 162 3.34 11.53 14.05
N TYR A 163 3.08 11.84 15.32
CA TYR A 163 1.75 12.22 15.81
C TYR A 163 1.20 13.41 15.01
N SER A 164 1.99 14.48 14.86
CA SER A 164 1.57 15.64 14.07
C SER A 164 1.28 15.26 12.61
N SER A 165 2.04 14.35 12.01
CA SER A 165 1.78 13.89 10.63
C SER A 165 0.46 13.12 10.52
N LEU A 166 0.05 12.38 11.56
CA LEU A 166 -1.19 11.63 11.60
C LEU A 166 -2.43 12.50 11.91
N THR A 167 -2.26 13.60 12.64
CA THR A 167 -3.38 14.38 13.19
C THR A 167 -3.55 15.77 12.61
N ASP A 168 -2.55 16.31 11.90
CA ASP A 168 -2.66 17.57 11.18
C ASP A 168 -3.22 17.33 9.77
N SER A 169 -4.32 17.99 9.41
CA SER A 169 -5.01 17.82 8.13
C SER A 169 -4.12 18.09 6.91
N ALA A 170 -3.27 19.12 6.97
CA ALA A 170 -2.41 19.47 5.84
C ALA A 170 -1.30 18.43 5.65
N LYS A 171 -0.70 17.95 6.75
CA LYS A 171 0.30 16.88 6.70
C LYS A 171 -0.31 15.56 6.26
N ALA A 172 -1.46 15.18 6.83
CA ALA A 172 -2.22 14.00 6.46
C ALA A 172 -2.54 13.99 4.96
N THR A 173 -3.07 15.10 4.45
CA THR A 173 -3.32 15.29 3.01
C THR A 173 -2.04 15.13 2.19
N ALA A 174 -0.92 15.69 2.63
CA ALA A 174 0.33 15.68 1.88
C ALA A 174 0.91 14.26 1.71
N TRP A 175 0.91 13.42 2.75
CA TRP A 175 1.44 12.06 2.62
C TRP A 175 0.41 11.05 2.12
N PHE A 176 -0.88 11.29 2.35
CA PHE A 176 -1.94 10.41 1.88
C PHE A 176 -2.23 10.60 0.38
N GLY A 177 -1.96 11.81 -0.17
CA GLY A 177 -2.19 12.14 -1.58
C GLY A 177 -3.65 12.34 -1.96
N TYR A 178 -4.53 12.44 -0.97
CA TYR A 178 -5.95 12.72 -1.11
C TYR A 178 -6.38 13.65 0.03
N PRO A 179 -7.39 14.53 -0.14
CA PRO A 179 -7.81 15.45 0.90
C PRO A 179 -8.17 14.74 2.21
N VAL A 180 -7.67 15.24 3.35
CA VAL A 180 -7.99 14.75 4.69
C VAL A 180 -8.24 15.95 5.61
N ASP A 181 -9.45 16.01 6.18
CA ASP A 181 -9.81 16.99 7.22
C ASP A 181 -10.02 16.29 8.57
N ILE A 182 -9.55 16.92 9.65
CA ILE A 182 -9.50 16.34 11.00
C ILE A 182 -9.95 17.40 12.03
N ASP A 183 -11.05 17.13 12.73
CA ASP A 183 -11.48 17.83 13.94
C ASP A 183 -10.91 17.06 15.13
N LEU A 184 -9.67 17.39 15.51
CA LEU A 184 -8.85 16.63 16.44
C LEU A 184 -9.31 16.80 17.89
N ARG A 185 -10.37 16.09 18.25
CA ARG A 185 -10.88 15.92 19.61
C ARG A 185 -11.67 14.62 19.70
N GLN A 186 -11.82 14.07 20.90
CA GLN A 186 -12.75 12.96 21.11
C GLN A 186 -14.19 13.41 20.80
N GLY A 187 -14.95 12.58 20.08
CA GLY A 187 -16.24 12.94 19.49
C GLY A 187 -16.13 13.96 18.34
N GLY A 188 -14.90 14.24 17.90
CA GLY A 188 -14.59 14.96 16.67
C GLY A 188 -14.69 14.03 15.46
N ARG A 189 -14.12 14.46 14.35
CA ARG A 189 -14.34 13.84 13.05
C ARG A 189 -13.05 13.71 12.25
N PHE A 190 -12.85 12.54 11.63
CA PHE A 190 -11.82 12.29 10.62
C PHE A 190 -12.50 12.08 9.26
N ALA A 191 -12.06 12.75 8.20
CA ALA A 191 -12.71 12.67 6.90
C ALA A 191 -11.71 12.52 5.76
N MET A 192 -11.65 11.31 5.19
CA MET A 192 -11.02 11.08 3.89
C MET A 192 -11.92 11.68 2.81
N GLY A 193 -11.36 12.54 1.96
CA GLY A 193 -12.08 13.40 1.01
C GLY A 193 -12.42 14.79 1.55
N GLY A 194 -12.06 15.09 2.81
CA GLY A 194 -12.37 16.36 3.46
C GLY A 194 -13.80 16.45 3.99
N PHE A 195 -14.12 17.53 4.70
CA PHE A 195 -15.43 17.72 5.33
C PHE A 195 -16.56 17.93 4.33
N ASP A 196 -16.25 18.45 3.14
CA ASP A 196 -17.22 18.69 2.09
C ASP A 196 -17.67 17.40 1.37
N ALA A 197 -16.88 16.32 1.44
CA ALA A 197 -17.19 15.06 0.75
C ALA A 197 -18.22 14.16 1.46
N GLY A 198 -18.58 14.46 2.72
CA GLY A 198 -19.52 13.63 3.46
C GLY A 198 -19.55 13.93 4.96
N PRO A 199 -19.98 12.99 5.82
CA PRO A 199 -19.97 13.12 7.28
C PRO A 199 -18.70 12.57 7.97
N GLY A 200 -17.78 11.93 7.24
CA GLY A 200 -16.56 11.34 7.81
C GLY A 200 -16.86 10.27 8.85
N VAL A 201 -15.88 10.02 9.72
CA VAL A 201 -15.97 9.06 10.83
C VAL A 201 -15.69 9.72 12.16
N GLU A 202 -16.24 9.16 13.24
CA GLU A 202 -16.07 9.69 14.60
C GLU A 202 -14.71 9.26 15.18
N ILE A 203 -14.04 10.20 15.85
CA ILE A 203 -12.87 9.91 16.69
C ILE A 203 -13.37 9.49 18.08
N VAL A 204 -13.41 8.18 18.32
CA VAL A 204 -13.99 7.61 19.55
C VAL A 204 -13.02 7.60 20.74
N GLU A 205 -11.71 7.59 20.47
CA GLU A 205 -10.66 7.69 21.48
C GLU A 205 -9.51 8.55 20.94
N LEU A 206 -8.97 9.42 21.79
CA LEU A 206 -7.81 10.24 21.47
C LEU A 206 -6.95 10.43 22.72
N VAL A 207 -5.68 10.04 22.63
CA VAL A 207 -4.66 10.31 23.64
C VAL A 207 -3.50 11.01 22.93
N GLU A 208 -3.27 12.26 23.31
CA GLU A 208 -2.26 13.10 22.66
C GLU A 208 -0.88 12.44 22.66
N ASN A 209 -0.18 12.51 21.52
CA ASN A 209 1.12 11.88 21.26
C ASN A 209 1.17 10.37 21.47
N ARG A 210 0.02 9.68 21.55
CA ARG A 210 0.00 8.24 21.86
C ARG A 210 -1.00 7.43 21.06
N LYS A 211 -2.24 7.88 20.87
CA LYS A 211 -3.29 7.00 20.34
C LYS A 211 -4.43 7.78 19.69
N MET A 212 -5.00 7.22 18.63
CA MET A 212 -6.32 7.61 18.13
C MET A 212 -7.07 6.37 17.62
N SER A 213 -8.37 6.30 17.94
CA SER A 213 -9.29 5.30 17.42
C SER A 213 -10.43 5.98 16.66
N MET A 214 -10.77 5.42 15.50
CA MET A 214 -11.79 5.93 14.58
C MET A 214 -12.79 4.83 14.25
N ASP A 215 -14.09 5.14 14.30
CA ASP A 215 -15.18 4.20 14.04
C ASP A 215 -15.71 4.35 12.61
N TRP A 216 -15.46 3.35 11.76
CA TRP A 216 -15.90 3.28 10.37
C TRP A 216 -17.24 2.53 10.20
N GLY A 217 -17.98 2.31 11.27
CA GLY A 217 -19.24 1.58 11.26
C GLY A 217 -19.02 0.11 10.88
N PRO A 218 -19.67 -0.41 9.82
CA PRO A 218 -19.53 -1.82 9.42
C PRO A 218 -18.10 -2.25 9.05
N VAL A 219 -17.23 -1.31 8.66
CA VAL A 219 -15.81 -1.56 8.37
C VAL A 219 -14.97 -1.75 9.65
N GLY A 220 -15.55 -1.42 10.81
CA GLY A 220 -14.96 -1.60 12.12
C GLY A 220 -14.23 -0.37 12.65
N ILE A 221 -13.47 -0.56 13.73
CA ILE A 221 -12.67 0.46 14.39
C ILE A 221 -11.23 0.31 13.93
N SER A 222 -10.63 1.39 13.44
CA SER A 222 -9.17 1.48 13.25
C SER A 222 -8.53 2.21 14.42
N THR A 223 -7.44 1.66 14.95
CA THR A 223 -6.66 2.27 16.02
C THR A 223 -5.20 2.33 15.61
N TRP A 224 -4.56 3.49 15.80
CA TRP A 224 -3.10 3.55 15.85
C TRP A 224 -2.62 3.90 17.26
N GLU A 225 -1.48 3.34 17.62
CA GLU A 225 -0.74 3.64 18.84
C GLU A 225 0.71 3.99 18.51
N LEU A 226 1.26 4.96 19.24
CA LEU A 226 2.63 5.42 19.12
C LEU A 226 3.37 5.17 20.43
N ALA A 227 4.56 4.59 20.31
CA ALA A 227 5.49 4.41 21.41
C ALA A 227 6.91 4.82 21.01
N GLU A 228 7.65 5.40 21.95
CA GLU A 228 9.07 5.69 21.74
C GLU A 228 9.87 4.38 21.61
N SER A 229 10.82 4.37 20.69
CA SER A 229 11.69 3.22 20.45
C SER A 229 13.08 3.66 20.02
N GLY A 230 13.97 3.92 20.98
CA GLY A 230 15.39 4.20 20.71
C GLY A 230 15.63 5.47 19.86
N GLY A 231 14.86 6.53 20.08
CA GLY A 231 14.90 7.76 19.28
C GLY A 231 14.01 7.74 18.03
N LYS A 232 13.43 6.57 17.71
CA LYS A 232 12.44 6.37 16.66
C LYS A 232 11.03 6.25 17.26
N THR A 233 10.02 6.17 16.42
CA THR A 233 8.64 5.92 16.82
C THR A 233 8.18 4.57 16.33
N ARG A 234 7.70 3.72 17.24
CA ARG A 234 6.97 2.50 16.91
C ARG A 234 5.50 2.88 16.71
N LEU A 235 5.01 2.66 15.50
CA LEU A 235 3.60 2.80 15.15
C LEU A 235 2.99 1.40 15.10
N THR A 236 2.02 1.14 15.96
CA THR A 236 1.18 -0.06 15.90
C THR A 236 -0.17 0.34 15.33
N PHE A 237 -0.67 -0.41 14.36
CA PHE A 237 -1.96 -0.15 13.72
C PHE A 237 -2.82 -1.42 13.74
N VAL A 238 -4.07 -1.27 14.19
CA VAL A 238 -5.03 -2.36 14.39
C VAL A 238 -6.37 -2.00 13.77
N MET A 239 -7.02 -2.94 13.09
CA MET A 239 -8.45 -2.85 12.74
C MET A 239 -9.22 -3.99 13.41
N SER A 240 -10.39 -3.69 13.96
CA SER A 240 -11.23 -4.68 14.65
C SER A 240 -12.72 -4.34 14.56
N GLY A 241 -13.60 -5.23 15.01
CA GLY A 241 -15.05 -4.97 15.07
C GLY A 241 -15.79 -5.04 13.73
N PHE A 242 -15.12 -5.54 12.67
CA PHE A 242 -15.72 -5.85 11.38
C PHE A 242 -16.24 -7.29 11.31
N ASP A 243 -16.95 -7.63 10.23
CA ASP A 243 -17.36 -9.01 9.94
C ASP A 243 -16.14 -9.86 9.52
N GLU A 244 -15.65 -10.71 10.41
CA GLU A 244 -14.52 -11.60 10.14
C GLU A 244 -14.79 -12.63 9.03
N SER A 245 -16.07 -12.90 8.69
CA SER A 245 -16.41 -13.77 7.57
C SER A 245 -16.30 -13.08 6.21
N ASN A 246 -16.25 -11.74 6.21
CA ASN A 246 -16.01 -10.91 5.04
C ASN A 246 -15.07 -9.74 5.39
N PRO A 247 -13.77 -10.01 5.68
CA PRO A 247 -12.87 -8.99 6.18
C PRO A 247 -12.69 -7.81 5.20
N PRO A 248 -12.61 -6.56 5.67
CA PRO A 248 -12.48 -5.38 4.83
C PRO A 248 -11.03 -5.19 4.35
N TYR A 249 -10.50 -6.13 3.57
CA TYR A 249 -9.12 -6.10 3.10
C TYR A 249 -8.76 -4.81 2.35
N GLY A 250 -9.68 -4.24 1.55
CA GLY A 250 -9.42 -2.97 0.87
C GLY A 250 -9.06 -1.83 1.83
N ALA A 251 -9.77 -1.72 2.95
CA ALA A 251 -9.49 -0.73 3.99
C ALA A 251 -8.18 -1.03 4.73
N TRP A 252 -7.92 -2.30 5.05
CA TRP A 252 -6.67 -2.74 5.66
C TRP A 252 -5.44 -2.43 4.79
N LEU A 253 -5.51 -2.75 3.50
CA LEU A 253 -4.45 -2.44 2.56
C LEU A 253 -4.27 -0.93 2.39
N GLY A 254 -5.35 -0.14 2.43
CA GLY A 254 -5.26 1.32 2.41
C GLY A 254 -4.44 1.88 3.57
N TRP A 255 -4.59 1.29 4.76
CA TRP A 255 -3.75 1.62 5.91
C TRP A 255 -2.30 1.18 5.74
N LEU A 256 -2.06 -0.06 5.31
CA LEU A 256 -0.69 -0.54 5.08
C LEU A 256 0.05 0.29 4.02
N SER A 257 -0.58 0.61 2.89
CA SER A 257 0.01 1.49 1.88
C SER A 257 0.21 2.90 2.42
N GLY A 258 -0.74 3.39 3.23
CA GLY A 258 -0.63 4.67 3.93
C GLY A 258 0.56 4.72 4.90
N VAL A 259 0.83 3.65 5.65
CA VAL A 259 1.99 3.54 6.55
C VAL A 259 3.30 3.60 5.76
N ALA A 260 3.38 2.97 4.59
CA ALA A 260 4.55 3.05 3.73
C ALA A 260 4.84 4.48 3.24
N ALA A 261 3.79 5.26 2.95
CA ALA A 261 3.88 6.68 2.61
C ALA A 261 4.22 7.55 3.82
N LEU A 262 3.57 7.34 4.97
CA LEU A 262 3.81 8.06 6.22
C LEU A 262 5.28 7.93 6.67
N ARG A 263 5.86 6.73 6.56
CA ARG A 263 7.27 6.50 6.85
C ARG A 263 8.16 7.38 5.99
N ARG A 264 7.98 7.33 4.67
CA ARG A 264 8.77 8.15 3.72
C ARG A 264 8.61 9.64 3.97
N TYR A 265 7.39 10.10 4.22
CA TYR A 265 7.12 11.49 4.54
C TYR A 265 7.88 11.98 5.78
N ASN A 266 8.06 11.12 6.78
CA ASN A 266 8.76 11.48 8.01
C ASN A 266 10.27 11.29 7.95
N GLU A 267 10.76 10.37 7.11
CA GLU A 267 12.15 9.93 7.09
C GLU A 267 12.97 10.51 5.93
N LEU A 268 12.31 10.85 4.81
CA LEU A 268 12.97 11.33 3.61
C LEU A 268 12.76 12.84 3.47
N PRO A 269 13.84 13.61 3.26
CA PRO A 269 13.71 15.04 2.99
C PRO A 269 12.97 15.25 1.67
N ASP A 270 12.07 16.25 1.65
CA ASP A 270 11.31 16.70 0.48
C ASP A 270 10.51 15.59 -0.23
N TRP A 271 10.16 14.51 0.47
CA TRP A 271 9.35 13.45 -0.10
C TRP A 271 7.93 13.93 -0.42
N GLN A 272 7.45 13.55 -1.60
CA GLN A 272 6.12 13.86 -2.10
C GLN A 272 5.55 12.58 -2.70
N ILE A 273 4.25 12.36 -2.48
CA ILE A 273 3.54 11.32 -3.22
C ILE A 273 3.50 11.70 -4.71
N THR A 274 3.88 10.76 -5.57
CA THR A 274 3.80 10.96 -7.03
C THR A 274 2.40 10.54 -7.45
N VAL A 275 1.55 11.51 -7.81
CA VAL A 275 0.17 11.30 -8.29
C VAL A 275 0.15 11.22 -9.80
#